data_AF-A0A7K0QVI0-F1
#
_entry.id   AF-A0A7K0QVI0-F1
#
_cell.length_a   1.000
_cell.length_b   1.000
_cell.length_c   1.000
_cell.angle_alpha   90.00
_cell.angle_beta   90.00
_cell.angle_gamma   90.00
#
_symmetry.space_group_name_H-M   'P 1'
#
loop_
_entity.id
_entity.type
_entity.pdbx_description
1 polymer ?
#
loop_
_entity_poly.entity_id
_entity_poly.type
_entity_poly.pdbx_seq_one_letter_code
_entity_poly.pdbx_strand_id
1 'polypeptide(L)' 'MVRAAIVGLGWWGLQITESLRGSSLVDIVIGVDPEPESRARAESIGLQTCETLDQVLRREDI' A
#
# COMPACT_ATOMS: atom_id res chain seq x y z
N MET A 1 -13.92 6.17 -7.75
CA MET A 1 -13.02 5.47 -6.83
C MET A 1 -11.66 5.39 -7.48
N VAL A 2 -10.67 6.05 -6.88
CA VAL A 2 -9.27 6.07 -7.33
C VAL A 2 -8.57 4.89 -6.69
N ARG A 3 -7.92 4.05 -7.49
CA ARG A 3 -7.04 3.00 -6.99
C ARG A 3 -5.66 3.62 -6.81
N ALA A 4 -5.01 3.37 -5.69
CA ALA A 4 -3.75 3.99 -5.37
C ALA A 4 -2.79 3.00 -4.71
N ALA A 5 -1.50 3.23 -4.96
CA ALA A 5 -0.42 2.60 -4.22
C ALA A 5 0.07 3.55 -3.12
N ILE A 6 0.55 2.98 -2.01
CA ILE A 6 1.24 3.73 -0.97
C ILE A 6 2.71 3.35 -0.94
N VAL A 7 3.60 4.36 -1.03
CA VAL A 7 5.05 4.16 -1.03
C VAL A 7 5.61 4.60 0.32
N GLY A 8 6.29 3.69 1.00
CA GLY A 8 6.69 3.79 2.39
C GLY A 8 5.61 3.22 3.31
N LEU A 9 5.93 2.12 4.00
CA LEU A 9 5.09 1.39 4.96
C LEU A 9 5.59 1.56 6.40
N GLY A 10 6.28 2.67 6.67
CA GLY A 10 6.50 3.16 8.03
C GLY A 10 5.19 3.59 8.70
N TRP A 11 5.29 4.17 9.90
CA TRP A 11 4.13 4.54 10.72
C TRP A 11 3.07 5.35 9.96
N TRP A 12 3.50 6.30 9.12
CA TRP A 12 2.56 7.15 8.39
C TRP A 12 1.88 6.47 7.21
N GLY A 13 2.59 5.59 6.49
CA GLY A 13 1.99 4.79 5.42
C GLY A 13 0.89 3.87 5.95
N LEU A 14 1.14 3.23 7.09
CA LEU A 14 0.15 2.37 7.74
C LEU A 14 -1.06 3.18 8.24
N GLN A 15 -0.84 4.36 8.84
CA GLN A 15 -1.93 5.22 9.30
C GLN A 15 -2.84 5.69 8.15
N ILE A 16 -2.25 6.08 7.01
CA ILE A 16 -3.02 6.48 5.83
C ILE A 16 -3.83 5.30 5.29
N THR A 17 -3.20 4.13 5.18
CA THR A 17 -3.87 2.90 4.72
C THR A 17 -5.10 2.60 5.58
N GLU A 18 -4.94 2.64 6.90
CA GLU A 18 -6.05 2.37 7.83
C GLU A 18 -7.14 3.46 7.78
N SER A 19 -6.73 4.73 7.67
CA SER A 19 -7.67 5.86 7.56
C SER A 19 -8.52 5.81 6.29
N LEU A 20 -8.00 5.18 5.22
CA LEU A 20 -8.69 5.00 3.95
C LEU A 20 -9.46 3.68 3.85
N ARG A 21 -9.42 2.82 4.88
CA ARG A 21 -10.12 1.54 4.89
C ARG A 21 -11.63 1.76 4.70
N GLY A 22 -12.18 1.19 3.64
CA GLY A 22 -13.60 1.32 3.30
C GLY A 22 -14.01 2.67 2.70
N SER A 23 -13.06 3.51 2.31
CA SER A 23 -13.35 4.76 1.61
C SER A 23 -14.06 4.49 0.28
N SER A 24 -15.11 5.27 -0.02
CA SER A 24 -15.82 5.22 -1.31
C SER A 24 -15.10 6.01 -2.42
N LEU A 25 -14.05 6.76 -2.06
CA LEU A 25 -13.33 7.65 -2.97
C LEU A 25 -11.96 7.10 -3.37
N VAL A 26 -11.24 6.46 -2.45
CA VAL A 26 -9.87 5.97 -2.65
C VAL A 26 -9.73 4.56 -2.12
N ASP A 27 -9.14 3.67 -2.91
CA ASP A 27 -8.83 2.29 -2.56
C ASP A 27 -7.32 2.08 -2.61
N ILE A 28 -6.70 1.76 -1.46
CA ILE A 28 -5.26 1.48 -1.37
C ILE A 28 -5.06 0.00 -1.66
N VAL A 29 -4.59 -0.30 -2.87
CA VAL A 29 -4.56 -1.67 -3.40
C VAL A 29 -3.21 -2.36 -3.23
N ILE A 30 -2.14 -1.58 -3.04
CA ILE A 30 -0.79 -2.12 -2.81
C ILE A 30 0.09 -1.15 -2.02
N GLY A 31 0.94 -1.69 -1.17
CA GLY A 31 2.02 -0.99 -0.47
C GLY A 31 3.40 -1.28 -1.08
N VAL A 32 4.29 -0.30 -1.06
CA VAL A 32 5.68 -0.43 -1.51
C VAL A 32 6.61 -0.07 -0.37
N ASP A 33 7.49 -0.97 0.02
CA ASP A 33 8.56 -0.67 0.98
C ASP A 33 9.72 -1.65 0.78
N PRO A 34 10.98 -1.18 0.72
CA PRO A 34 12.14 -2.07 0.59
C PRO A 34 12.36 -2.92 1.84
N GLU A 35 11.94 -2.47 3.03
CA GLU A 35 12.14 -3.16 4.31
C GLU A 35 11.15 -4.33 4.47
N PRO A 36 11.61 -5.59 4.56
CA PRO A 36 10.74 -6.75 4.72
C PRO A 36 9.85 -6.67 5.96
N GLU A 37 10.34 -6.13 7.07
CA GLU A 37 9.54 -6.00 8.30
C GLU A 37 8.35 -5.04 8.11
N SER A 38 8.55 -3.92 7.43
CA SER A 38 7.48 -2.97 7.11
C SER A 38 6.41 -3.62 6.23
N ARG A 39 6.83 -4.40 5.24
CA ARG A 39 5.91 -5.17 4.38
C ARG A 39 5.12 -6.20 5.18
N ALA A 40 5.77 -6.99 6.03
CA ALA A 40 5.10 -8.00 6.86
C ALA A 40 4.03 -7.39 7.79
N ARG A 41 4.29 -6.21 8.36
CA ARG A 41 3.30 -5.47 9.16
C ARG A 41 2.09 -5.06 8.33
N ALA A 42 2.30 -4.53 7.12
CA ALA A 42 1.21 -4.16 6.23
C ALA A 42 0.40 -5.38 5.72
N GLU A 43 1.08 -6.49 5.43
CA GLU A 43 0.43 -7.75 5.04
C GLU A 43 -0.46 -8.30 6.16
N SER A 44 -0.04 -8.16 7.42
CA SER A 44 -0.85 -8.60 8.57
C SER A 44 -2.19 -7.86 8.73
N ILE A 45 -2.33 -6.67 8.14
CA ILE A 45 -3.58 -5.91 8.09
C ILE A 45 -4.33 -6.06 6.75
N GLY A 46 -3.87 -7.00 5.91
CA GLY A 46 -4.50 -7.40 4.65
C GLY A 46 -4.08 -6.60 3.42
N LEU A 47 -3.05 -5.76 3.51
CA LEU A 47 -2.55 -5.00 2.36
C LEU A 47 -1.59 -5.85 1.51
N GLN A 48 -1.80 -5.90 0.19
CA GLN A 48 -0.80 -6.49 -0.72
C GLN A 48 0.46 -5.62 -0.73
N THR A 49 1.66 -6.21 -0.82
CA THR A 49 2.90 -5.42 -0.85
C THR A 49 3.87 -5.84 -1.96
N CYS A 50 4.81 -4.96 -2.26
CA CYS A 50 5.98 -5.26 -3.08
C CYS A 50 7.19 -4.44 -2.61
N GLU A 51 8.37 -4.80 -3.10
CA GLU A 51 9.64 -4.23 -2.64
C GLU A 51 10.01 -2.94 -3.36
N THR A 52 9.62 -2.81 -4.64
CA THR A 52 10.13 -1.75 -5.52
C THR A 52 9.00 -0.95 -6.17
N LEU A 53 9.26 0.35 -6.36
CA LEU A 53 8.33 1.22 -7.08
C LEU A 53 8.09 0.75 -8.51
N ASP A 54 9.12 0.23 -9.19
CA ASP A 54 9.02 -0.28 -10.56
C ASP A 54 8.05 -1.47 -10.70
N GLN A 55 7.85 -2.28 -9.66
CA GLN A 55 6.86 -3.35 -9.71
C GLN A 55 5.43 -2.79 -9.75
N VAL A 56 5.19 -1.67 -9.06
CA VAL A 56 3.89 -0.99 -9.02
C VAL A 56 3.63 -0.22 -10.31
N LEU A 57 4.61 0.52 -10.83
CA LEU A 57 4.43 1.34 -12.04
C LEU A 57 4.15 0.52 -13.31
N ARG A 58 4.32 -0.80 -13.27
CA ARG A 58 3.98 -1.73 -14.36
C ARG A 58 2.55 -2.25 -14.29
N ARG A 59 1.81 -1.99 -13.21
CA ARG A 59 0.43 -2.41 -13.05
C ARG A 59 -0.50 -1.42 -13.77
N GLU A 60 -1.49 -1.94 -14.48
CA GLU A 60 -2.50 -1.13 -15.18
C GLU A 60 -3.70 -0.77 -14.28
N ASP A 61 -3.77 -1.37 -13.09
CA ASP A 61 -4.90 -1.23 -12.17
C ASP A 61 -4.65 -0.22 -11.04
N ILE A 62 -3.67 0.66 -11.20
CA ILE A 62 -3.28 1.70 -10.23
C ILE A 62 -2.80 2.96 -10.94
#